data_AF-A0A5D0RPA6-F1
#
_entry.id   AF-A0A5D0RPA6-F1
#
_cell.length_a   1.000
_cell.length_b   1.000
_cell.length_c   1.000
_cell.angle_alpha   90.00
_cell.angle_beta   90.00
_cell.angle_gamma   90.00
#
_symmetry.space_group_name_H-M   'P 1'
#
loop_
_entity.id
_entity.type
_entity.pdbx_description
1 polymer ?
#
loop_
_entity_poly.entity_id
_entity_poly.type
_entity_poly.pdbx_seq_one_letter_code
_entity_poly.pdbx_strand_id
1 'polypeptide(L)'
;MTDFQPAKDLVRQYHHDLSAAAPEAVAEVLARYTGDRWLWRGMHPFHEQTGAEAVADMFWSPLKASFTRLQRRPDIFLAGRNEMDGFHSVWVVSMGHLMGLFDHPWLGIRPTGRITMLRYVEFNRVENGKITETAMFCDIPQVMVQAGQNPFPPQTGAHLVQPGPMTHEGLMWGAQDPAKGKATLDAINAMLT
;
A
#
# COMPACT_ATOMS: atom_id res chain seq x y z
N MET A 1 23.24 -10.24 11.64
CA MET A 1 21.89 -10.63 11.21
C MET A 1 21.25 -9.44 10.54
N THR A 2 20.60 -9.62 9.39
CA THR A 2 19.82 -8.53 8.77
C THR A 2 18.57 -8.32 9.61
N ASP A 3 18.52 -7.23 10.36
CA ASP A 3 17.35 -6.86 11.14
C ASP A 3 16.49 -5.86 10.34
N PHE A 4 15.28 -6.28 10.00
CA PHE A 4 14.30 -5.44 9.32
C PHE A 4 13.30 -4.77 10.28
N GLN A 5 13.38 -5.07 11.59
CA GLN A 5 12.41 -4.60 12.56
C GLN A 5 12.32 -3.06 12.61
N PRO A 6 13.43 -2.29 12.58
CA PRO A 6 13.34 -0.82 12.56
C PRO A 6 12.58 -0.28 11.34
N ALA A 7 12.79 -0.87 10.16
CA ALA A 7 12.08 -0.46 8.94
C ALA A 7 10.59 -0.83 9.00
N LYS A 8 10.27 -2.03 9.50
CA LYS A 8 8.89 -2.47 9.72
C LYS A 8 8.16 -1.55 10.69
N ASP A 9 8.78 -1.22 11.82
CA ASP A 9 8.17 -0.39 12.85
C ASP A 9 7.95 1.05 12.35
N LEU A 10 8.90 1.61 11.60
CA LEU A 10 8.73 2.90 10.93
C LEU A 10 7.48 2.90 10.03
N VAL A 11 7.35 1.92 9.14
CA VAL A 11 6.23 1.85 8.19
C VAL A 11 4.91 1.53 8.89
N ARG A 12 4.92 0.74 9.96
CA ARG A 12 3.73 0.49 10.78
C ARG A 12 3.25 1.76 11.48
N GLN A 13 4.15 2.53 12.06
CA GLN A 13 3.81 3.78 12.70
C GLN A 13 3.31 4.81 11.68
N TYR A 14 3.97 4.89 10.52
CA TYR A 14 3.51 5.67 9.37
C TYR A 14 2.07 5.30 8.96
N HIS A 15 1.78 4.01 8.74
CA HIS A 15 0.43 3.56 8.38
C HIS A 15 -0.60 3.86 9.47
N HIS A 16 -0.24 3.67 10.74
CA HIS A 16 -1.11 3.96 11.89
C HIS A 16 -1.49 5.45 11.91
N ASP A 17 -0.50 6.33 11.88
CA ASP A 17 -0.71 7.77 11.96
C ASP A 17 -1.45 8.31 10.73
N LEU A 18 -1.11 7.81 9.53
CA LEU A 18 -1.81 8.18 8.30
C LEU A 18 -3.28 7.72 8.33
N SER A 19 -3.57 6.55 8.91
CA SER A 19 -4.96 6.10 9.08
C SER A 19 -5.74 7.01 10.02
N ALA A 20 -5.11 7.44 11.12
CA ALA A 20 -5.71 8.30 12.13
C ALA A 20 -5.88 9.77 11.71
N ALA A 21 -5.05 10.26 10.78
CA ALA A 21 -5.08 11.65 10.32
C ALA A 21 -6.43 12.04 9.71
N ALA A 22 -6.86 13.29 9.91
CA ALA A 22 -7.88 13.91 9.08
C ALA A 22 -7.29 14.27 7.69
N PRO A 23 -8.10 14.43 6.63
CA PRO A 23 -7.60 14.75 5.29
C PRO A 23 -6.65 15.96 5.26
N GLU A 24 -6.90 16.98 6.07
CA GLU A 24 -6.15 18.24 6.10
C GLU A 24 -4.79 18.09 6.79
N ALA A 25 -4.62 17.06 7.63
CA ALA A 25 -3.39 16.79 8.37
C ALA A 25 -2.48 15.77 7.66
N VAL A 26 -2.91 15.22 6.51
CA VAL A 26 -2.18 14.17 5.79
C VAL A 26 -0.77 14.60 5.42
N ALA A 27 -0.60 15.80 4.86
CA ALA A 27 0.71 16.30 4.42
C ALA A 27 1.72 16.36 5.58
N GLU A 28 1.29 16.87 6.73
CA GLU A 28 2.11 16.91 7.95
C GLU A 28 2.51 15.50 8.39
N VAL A 29 1.56 14.57 8.43
CA VAL A 29 1.85 13.17 8.78
C VAL A 29 2.85 12.55 7.81
N LEU A 30 2.67 12.70 6.51
CA LEU A 30 3.60 12.17 5.51
C LEU A 30 5.02 12.72 5.73
N ALA A 31 5.16 14.05 5.89
CA ALA A 31 6.46 14.70 6.08
C ALA A 31 7.22 14.21 7.33
N ARG A 32 6.51 13.79 8.39
CA ARG A 32 7.14 13.19 9.58
C ARG A 32 7.86 11.88 9.29
N TYR A 33 7.38 11.08 8.34
CA TYR A 33 7.91 9.74 8.04
C TYR A 33 8.75 9.66 6.77
N THR A 34 8.56 10.59 5.83
CA THR A 34 9.24 10.59 4.53
C THR A 34 10.45 11.53 4.52
N GLY A 35 11.33 11.35 3.54
CA GLY A 35 12.43 12.29 3.27
C GLY A 35 11.98 13.49 2.43
N ASP A 36 12.74 14.58 2.46
CA ASP A 36 12.37 15.84 1.76
C ASP A 36 12.16 15.67 0.26
N ARG A 37 12.92 14.76 -0.38
CA ARG A 37 12.81 14.40 -1.80
C ARG A 37 12.19 13.02 -2.00
N TRP A 38 11.24 12.66 -1.14
CA TRP A 38 10.51 11.39 -1.25
C TRP A 38 9.84 11.26 -2.61
N LEU A 39 10.19 10.20 -3.34
CA LEU A 39 9.61 9.88 -4.64
C LEU A 39 8.50 8.86 -4.48
N TRP A 40 7.28 9.26 -4.80
CA TRP A 40 6.11 8.40 -4.75
C TRP A 40 5.64 8.07 -6.17
N ARG A 41 5.46 6.78 -6.46
CA ARG A 41 5.05 6.28 -7.77
C ARG A 41 3.67 5.67 -7.68
N GLY A 42 2.72 6.27 -8.39
CA GLY A 42 1.39 5.74 -8.62
C GLY A 42 1.19 5.32 -10.07
N MET A 43 0.12 4.57 -10.29
CA MET A 43 -0.48 4.39 -11.61
C MET A 43 -1.22 5.64 -12.08
N HIS A 44 -1.62 5.70 -13.35
CA HIS A 44 -2.59 6.69 -13.81
C HIS A 44 -3.87 6.62 -12.95
N PRO A 45 -4.43 7.75 -12.48
CA PRO A 45 -4.11 9.14 -12.84
C PRO A 45 -3.11 9.84 -11.92
N PHE A 46 -2.54 9.14 -10.94
CA PHE A 46 -1.69 9.75 -9.91
C PHE A 46 -0.24 9.96 -10.37
N HIS A 47 0.27 9.08 -11.24
CA HIS A 47 1.63 9.17 -11.80
C HIS A 47 2.71 9.31 -10.70
N GLU A 48 3.88 9.86 -11.04
CA GLU A 48 4.94 10.13 -10.08
C GLU A 48 4.70 11.47 -9.38
N GLN A 49 4.92 11.49 -8.07
CA GLN A 49 4.80 12.64 -7.20
C GLN A 49 6.08 12.77 -6.36
N THR A 50 6.46 13.99 -6.03
CA THR A 50 7.64 14.24 -5.19
C THR A 50 7.27 15.10 -3.99
N GLY A 51 7.62 14.62 -2.80
CA GLY A 51 7.38 15.31 -1.54
C GLY A 51 6.00 15.01 -0.92
N ALA A 52 5.92 15.23 0.39
CA ALA A 52 4.76 14.88 1.21
C ALA A 52 3.47 15.62 0.79
N GLU A 53 3.58 16.91 0.48
CA GLU A 53 2.45 17.77 0.11
C GLU A 53 1.81 17.32 -1.20
N ALA A 54 2.61 17.13 -2.26
CA ALA A 54 2.13 16.67 -3.55
C ALA A 54 1.39 15.32 -3.47
N VAL A 55 1.89 14.39 -2.66
CA VAL A 55 1.26 13.07 -2.46
C VAL A 55 -0.02 13.18 -1.63
N ALA A 56 -0.04 14.05 -0.62
CA ALA A 56 -1.23 14.32 0.17
C ALA A 56 -2.37 14.82 -0.75
N ASP A 57 -2.09 15.88 -1.50
CA ASP A 57 -3.07 16.55 -2.34
C ASP A 57 -3.55 15.68 -3.50
N MET A 58 -2.64 14.93 -4.12
CA MET A 58 -2.96 14.10 -5.29
C MET A 58 -3.73 12.82 -4.91
N PHE A 59 -3.36 12.17 -3.81
CA PHE A 59 -3.85 10.81 -3.51
C PHE A 59 -4.57 10.72 -2.17
N TRP A 60 -3.86 10.97 -1.06
CA TRP A 60 -4.34 10.57 0.27
C TRP A 60 -5.48 11.44 0.79
N SER A 61 -5.40 12.76 0.65
CA SER A 61 -6.43 13.68 1.13
C SER A 61 -7.75 13.51 0.36
N PRO A 62 -7.76 13.47 -0.99
CA PRO A 62 -8.98 13.18 -1.75
C PRO A 62 -9.57 11.80 -1.44
N LEU A 63 -8.73 10.77 -1.27
CA LEU A 63 -9.19 9.43 -0.92
C LEU A 63 -9.88 9.41 0.45
N LYS A 64 -9.26 10.02 1.48
CA LYS A 64 -9.82 10.07 2.84
C LYS A 64 -11.06 10.97 2.95
N ALA A 65 -11.15 12.01 2.13
CA ALA A 65 -12.36 12.82 2.01
C ALA A 65 -13.50 12.04 1.34
N SER A 66 -13.18 11.16 0.39
CA SER A 66 -14.18 10.38 -0.36
C SER A 66 -14.66 9.13 0.36
N PHE A 67 -13.74 8.43 1.02
CA PHE A 67 -14.00 7.22 1.79
C PHE A 67 -13.98 7.55 3.28
N THR A 68 -15.15 7.86 3.86
CA THR A 68 -15.22 8.18 5.28
C THR A 68 -14.99 6.92 6.14
N ARG A 69 -14.45 7.12 7.35
CA ARG A 69 -14.07 6.03 8.26
C ARG A 69 -13.13 5.00 7.61
N LEU A 70 -12.22 5.47 6.75
CA LEU A 70 -11.22 4.65 6.07
C LEU A 70 -10.38 3.84 7.07
N GLN A 71 -10.31 2.54 6.86
CA GLN A 71 -9.50 1.60 7.61
C GLN A 71 -8.55 0.87 6.68
N ARG A 72 -7.28 0.77 7.07
CA ARG A 72 -6.32 -0.10 6.40
C ARG A 72 -6.40 -1.50 6.99
N ARG A 73 -6.67 -2.48 6.13
CA ARG A 73 -6.73 -3.90 6.45
C ARG A 73 -5.66 -4.64 5.63
N PRO A 74 -4.43 -4.76 6.13
CA PRO A 74 -3.39 -5.51 5.42
C PRO A 74 -3.66 -7.01 5.54
N ASP A 75 -3.42 -7.73 4.44
CA ASP A 75 -3.41 -9.19 4.36
C ASP A 75 -1.96 -9.71 4.24
N ILE A 76 -1.06 -8.89 3.67
CA ILE A 76 0.38 -9.15 3.57
C ILE A 76 1.13 -7.97 4.17
N PHE A 77 2.11 -8.26 5.02
CA PHE A 77 3.09 -7.29 5.50
C PHE A 77 4.44 -7.97 5.68
N LEU A 78 5.46 -7.54 4.92
CA LEU A 78 6.80 -8.13 4.97
C LEU A 78 7.88 -7.09 4.66
N ALA A 79 9.13 -7.45 4.91
CA ALA A 79 10.28 -6.61 4.56
C ALA A 79 11.41 -7.47 4.00
N GLY A 80 12.20 -6.90 3.10
CA GLY A 80 13.30 -7.58 2.44
C GLY A 80 14.30 -6.62 1.81
N ARG A 81 15.38 -7.17 1.27
CA ARG A 81 16.35 -6.42 0.47
C ARG A 81 16.03 -6.57 -1.01
N ASN A 82 16.25 -5.52 -1.78
CA ASN A 82 16.00 -5.53 -3.22
C ASN A 82 17.16 -6.16 -3.99
N GLU A 83 16.93 -7.30 -4.65
CA GLU A 83 17.96 -7.95 -5.46
C GLU A 83 18.45 -7.04 -6.61
N MET A 84 17.56 -6.22 -7.17
CA MET A 84 17.85 -5.42 -8.36
C MET A 84 18.92 -4.34 -8.15
N ASP A 85 19.23 -3.98 -6.90
CA ASP A 85 20.30 -3.05 -6.55
C ASP A 85 21.47 -3.70 -5.81
N GLY A 86 21.60 -5.03 -5.90
CA GLY A 86 22.64 -5.78 -5.20
C GLY A 86 22.33 -5.98 -3.71
N PHE A 87 21.05 -6.01 -3.33
CA PHE A 87 20.58 -6.17 -1.95
C PHE A 87 21.01 -5.01 -1.03
N HIS A 88 21.14 -3.81 -1.57
CA HIS A 88 21.55 -2.62 -0.82
C HIS A 88 20.37 -1.94 -0.15
N SER A 89 19.23 -1.79 -0.85
CA SER A 89 18.07 -1.12 -0.27
C SER A 89 17.16 -2.06 0.50
N VAL A 90 16.52 -1.53 1.55
CA VAL A 90 15.51 -2.23 2.34
C VAL A 90 14.13 -1.72 1.93
N TRP A 91 13.23 -2.66 1.64
CA TRP A 91 11.85 -2.37 1.29
C TRP A 91 10.90 -3.06 2.27
N VAL A 92 9.85 -2.33 2.65
CA VAL A 92 8.72 -2.85 3.43
C VAL A 92 7.50 -2.83 2.53
N VAL A 93 6.78 -3.94 2.48
CA VAL A 93 5.64 -4.14 1.60
C VAL A 93 4.39 -4.37 2.43
N SER A 94 3.30 -3.71 2.05
CA SER A 94 1.96 -3.92 2.61
C SER A 94 0.96 -4.11 1.47
N MET A 95 0.14 -5.15 1.55
CA MET A 95 -0.93 -5.40 0.58
C MET A 95 -2.21 -5.76 1.32
N GLY A 96 -3.36 -5.43 0.73
CA GLY A 96 -4.66 -5.75 1.27
C GLY A 96 -5.70 -4.76 0.80
N HIS A 97 -6.52 -4.26 1.73
CA HIS A 97 -7.65 -3.40 1.42
C HIS A 97 -7.65 -2.11 2.25
N LEU A 98 -7.95 -0.99 1.61
CA LEU A 98 -8.45 0.21 2.26
C LEU A 98 -9.98 0.14 2.21
N MET A 99 -10.63 0.09 3.36
CA MET A 99 -12.07 -0.13 3.51
C MET A 99 -12.70 1.09 4.15
N GLY A 100 -13.75 1.64 3.54
CA GLY A 100 -14.47 2.79 4.09
C GLY A 100 -15.88 2.91 3.51
N LEU A 101 -16.62 3.91 3.97
CA LEU A 101 -17.91 4.30 3.39
C LEU A 101 -17.64 5.25 2.21
N PHE A 102 -18.05 4.87 1.01
CA PHE A 102 -17.83 5.68 -0.18
C PHE A 102 -18.93 6.74 -0.32
N ASP A 103 -18.77 7.84 0.41
CA ASP A 103 -19.81 8.85 0.63
C ASP A 103 -19.69 10.05 -0.31
N HIS A 104 -18.47 10.36 -0.79
CA HIS A 104 -18.23 11.46 -1.73
C HIS A 104 -17.50 10.97 -2.98
N PRO A 105 -17.65 11.65 -4.13
CA PRO A 105 -17.01 11.22 -5.38
C PRO A 105 -15.49 11.19 -5.28
N TRP A 106 -14.89 10.09 -5.75
CA TRP A 106 -13.44 9.95 -5.91
C TRP A 106 -13.14 9.68 -7.38
N LEU A 107 -12.25 10.47 -8.00
CA LEU A 107 -11.91 10.37 -9.43
C LEU A 107 -13.14 10.43 -10.37
N GLY A 108 -14.20 11.13 -9.98
CA GLY A 108 -15.45 11.22 -10.73
C GLY A 108 -16.36 9.99 -10.63
N ILE A 109 -15.98 8.96 -9.86
CA ILE A 109 -16.82 7.79 -9.59
C ILE A 109 -17.96 8.22 -8.67
N ARG A 110 -19.21 7.95 -9.07
CA ARG A 110 -20.39 8.24 -8.23
C ARG A 110 -20.34 7.45 -6.90
N PRO A 111 -20.51 8.12 -5.75
CA PRO A 111 -20.51 7.46 -4.44
C PRO A 111 -21.71 6.54 -4.24
N THR A 112 -21.57 5.55 -3.36
CA THR A 112 -22.62 4.56 -3.08
C THR A 112 -23.28 4.73 -1.71
N GLY A 113 -22.64 5.46 -0.79
CA GLY A 113 -23.05 5.54 0.62
C GLY A 113 -22.92 4.21 1.37
N ARG A 114 -22.10 3.29 0.86
CA ARG A 114 -21.92 1.92 1.39
C ARG A 114 -20.45 1.61 1.56
N ILE A 115 -20.19 0.54 2.31
CA ILE A 115 -18.86 -0.05 2.43
C ILE A 115 -18.33 -0.36 1.03
N THR A 116 -17.13 0.12 0.74
CA THR A 116 -16.38 -0.16 -0.47
C THR A 116 -14.95 -0.52 -0.09
N MET A 117 -14.38 -1.52 -0.75
CA MET A 117 -12.99 -1.96 -0.53
C MET A 117 -12.12 -1.57 -1.72
N LEU A 118 -11.10 -0.76 -1.47
CA LEU A 118 -10.05 -0.44 -2.43
C LEU A 118 -8.86 -1.36 -2.15
N ARG A 119 -8.67 -2.37 -3.01
CA ARG A 119 -7.49 -3.23 -2.94
C ARG A 119 -6.24 -2.43 -3.28
N TYR A 120 -5.15 -2.66 -2.56
CA TYR A 120 -3.89 -1.97 -2.77
C TYR A 120 -2.66 -2.86 -2.56
N VAL A 121 -1.54 -2.39 -3.11
CA VAL A 121 -0.19 -2.77 -2.72
C VAL A 121 0.65 -1.51 -2.58
N GLU A 122 1.45 -1.47 -1.51
CA GLU A 122 2.35 -0.37 -1.17
C GLU A 122 3.74 -0.92 -0.87
N PHE A 123 4.75 -0.47 -1.60
CA PHE A 123 6.16 -0.76 -1.38
C PHE A 123 6.84 0.51 -0.87
N ASN A 124 7.50 0.46 0.29
CA ASN A 124 8.19 1.59 0.91
C ASN A 124 9.69 1.28 1.05
N ARG A 125 10.54 2.03 0.35
CA ARG A 125 12.00 2.01 0.52
C ARG A 125 12.35 2.78 1.78
N VAL A 126 13.07 2.15 2.70
CA VAL A 126 13.47 2.75 3.97
C VAL A 126 14.97 2.95 4.03
N GLU A 127 15.39 4.18 4.26
CA GLU A 127 16.80 4.57 4.38
C GLU A 127 16.96 5.62 5.48
N ASN A 128 17.97 5.44 6.34
CA ASN A 128 18.30 6.37 7.42
C ASN A 128 17.08 6.77 8.29
N GLY A 129 16.18 5.82 8.56
CA GLY A 129 14.99 6.04 9.39
C GLY A 129 13.87 6.82 8.71
N LYS A 130 13.92 7.00 7.39
CA LYS A 130 12.89 7.67 6.59
C LYS A 130 12.46 6.82 5.39
N ILE A 131 11.24 7.04 4.93
CA ILE A 131 10.77 6.50 3.66
C ILE A 131 11.27 7.43 2.54
N THR A 132 12.13 6.91 1.66
CA THR A 132 12.74 7.68 0.57
C THR A 132 12.06 7.44 -0.77
N GLU A 133 11.43 6.28 -0.95
CA GLU A 133 10.62 5.98 -2.13
C GLU A 133 9.39 5.16 -1.76
N THR A 134 8.30 5.37 -2.48
CA THR A 134 7.10 4.55 -2.39
C THR A 134 6.61 4.18 -3.78
N ALA A 135 6.14 2.95 -3.96
CA ALA A 135 5.30 2.57 -5.09
C ALA A 135 3.94 2.11 -4.55
N MET A 136 2.86 2.78 -4.94
CA MET A 136 1.51 2.55 -4.46
C MET A 136 0.57 2.29 -5.64
N PHE A 137 -0.02 1.10 -5.67
CA PHE A 137 -0.97 0.70 -6.70
C PHE A 137 -2.28 0.29 -6.05
N CYS A 138 -3.40 0.68 -6.65
CA CYS A 138 -4.73 0.39 -6.12
C CYS A 138 -5.74 0.11 -7.23
N ASP A 139 -6.71 -0.75 -6.97
CA ASP A 139 -7.67 -1.22 -7.99
C ASP A 139 -8.85 -0.26 -8.14
N ILE A 140 -8.65 0.83 -8.91
CA ILE A 140 -9.71 1.80 -9.24
C ILE A 140 -10.88 1.11 -9.97
N PRO A 141 -10.66 0.24 -10.98
CA PRO A 141 -11.77 -0.46 -11.63
C PRO A 141 -12.63 -1.29 -10.67
N GLN A 142 -12.04 -1.92 -9.65
CA GLN A 142 -12.81 -2.64 -8.62
C GLN A 142 -13.73 -1.70 -7.82
N VAL A 143 -13.31 -0.46 -7.55
CA VAL A 143 -14.20 0.56 -6.94
C VAL A 143 -15.34 0.91 -7.88
N MET A 144 -15.05 1.09 -9.18
CA MET A 144 -16.08 1.38 -10.18
C MET A 144 -17.12 0.25 -10.26
N VAL A 145 -16.69 -1.01 -10.27
CA VAL A 145 -17.58 -2.18 -10.26
C VAL A 145 -18.44 -2.23 -9.01
N GLN A 146 -17.86 -2.01 -7.81
CA GLN A 146 -18.63 -1.92 -6.55
C GLN A 146 -19.65 -0.78 -6.57
N ALA A 147 -19.36 0.30 -7.31
CA ALA A 147 -20.27 1.43 -7.52
C ALA A 147 -21.28 1.24 -8.67
N GLY A 148 -21.35 0.05 -9.29
CA GLY A 148 -22.25 -0.25 -10.40
C GLY A 148 -21.86 0.44 -11.72
N GLN A 149 -20.61 0.89 -11.84
CA GLN A 149 -20.06 1.61 -13.00
C GLN A 149 -18.99 0.77 -13.70
N ASN A 150 -19.31 -0.47 -14.05
CA ASN A 150 -18.35 -1.43 -14.60
C ASN A 150 -17.77 -0.95 -15.96
N PRO A 151 -16.45 -0.70 -16.07
CA PRO A 151 -15.81 -0.27 -17.32
C PRO A 151 -15.48 -1.44 -18.28
N PHE A 152 -15.66 -2.68 -17.86
CA PHE A 152 -15.24 -3.87 -18.60
C PHE A 152 -16.40 -4.58 -19.31
N PRO A 153 -16.10 -5.37 -20.36
CA PRO A 153 -17.09 -6.26 -20.96
C PRO A 153 -17.61 -7.33 -19.97
N PRO A 154 -18.68 -8.06 -20.31
CA PRO A 154 -19.21 -9.13 -19.48
C PRO A 154 -18.13 -10.17 -19.11
N GLN A 155 -18.06 -10.53 -17.83
CA GLN A 155 -17.14 -11.55 -17.31
C GLN A 155 -17.81 -12.93 -17.26
N THR A 156 -17.04 -14.00 -17.49
CA THR A 156 -17.50 -15.39 -17.36
C THR A 156 -17.23 -16.00 -15.99
N GLY A 157 -16.36 -15.36 -15.19
CA GLY A 157 -16.03 -15.77 -13.82
C GLY A 157 -16.72 -14.92 -12.75
N ALA A 158 -16.59 -15.35 -11.50
CA ALA A 158 -17.08 -14.59 -10.35
C ALA A 158 -16.06 -13.51 -9.94
N HIS A 159 -16.56 -12.30 -9.67
CA HIS A 159 -15.79 -11.27 -9.00
C HIS A 159 -15.92 -11.41 -7.49
N LEU A 160 -14.80 -11.31 -6.78
CA LEU A 160 -14.72 -11.43 -5.33
C LEU A 160 -13.88 -10.28 -4.77
N VAL A 161 -14.11 -9.95 -3.50
CA VAL A 161 -13.08 -9.35 -2.67
C VAL A 161 -12.07 -10.46 -2.36
N GLN A 162 -10.80 -10.28 -2.74
CA GLN A 162 -9.79 -11.32 -2.60
C GLN A 162 -9.53 -11.58 -1.11
N PRO A 163 -9.70 -12.82 -0.62
CA PRO A 163 -9.30 -13.16 0.74
C PRO A 163 -7.77 -13.12 0.86
N GLY A 164 -7.29 -12.86 2.07
CA GLY A 164 -5.88 -13.02 2.40
C GLY A 164 -5.42 -14.49 2.35
N PRO A 165 -4.12 -14.75 2.59
CA PRO A 165 -3.59 -16.10 2.61
C PRO A 165 -4.33 -17.01 3.60
N MET A 166 -4.61 -18.24 3.19
CA MET A 166 -5.33 -19.24 4.00
C MET A 166 -4.72 -19.47 5.39
N THR A 167 -3.39 -19.35 5.53
CA THR A 167 -2.70 -19.54 6.81
C THR A 167 -2.87 -18.36 7.76
N HIS A 168 -3.31 -17.19 7.28
CA HIS A 168 -3.31 -15.92 8.02
C HIS A 168 -1.93 -15.49 8.55
N GLU A 169 -0.84 -16.06 8.01
CA GLU A 169 0.54 -15.73 8.40
C GLU A 169 1.18 -14.66 7.49
N GLY A 170 0.40 -14.04 6.61
CA GLY A 170 0.87 -13.01 5.68
C GLY A 170 1.41 -11.75 6.37
N LEU A 171 1.02 -11.54 7.64
CA LEU A 171 1.41 -10.39 8.44
C LEU A 171 2.65 -10.69 9.28
N MET A 172 3.82 -10.55 8.68
CA MET A 172 5.12 -10.85 9.30
C MET A 172 5.60 -9.70 10.19
N TRP A 173 4.90 -9.44 11.31
CA TRP A 173 5.19 -8.31 12.20
C TRP A 173 6.55 -8.36 12.87
N GLY A 174 6.97 -9.56 13.29
CA GLY A 174 8.23 -9.77 14.01
C GLY A 174 9.42 -10.07 13.11
N ALA A 175 10.57 -10.26 13.76
CA ALA A 175 11.79 -10.77 13.13
C ALA A 175 11.53 -12.14 12.46
N GLN A 176 12.18 -12.35 11.33
CA GLN A 176 12.11 -13.60 10.56
C GLN A 176 13.49 -14.26 10.54
N ASP A 177 13.53 -15.58 10.47
CA ASP A 177 14.77 -16.33 10.32
C ASP A 177 15.41 -16.05 8.95
N PRO A 178 16.60 -15.44 8.89
CA PRO A 178 17.28 -15.16 7.62
C PRO A 178 17.57 -16.41 6.79
N ALA A 179 17.77 -17.57 7.43
CA ALA A 179 18.04 -18.82 6.73
C ALA A 179 16.82 -19.29 5.92
N LYS A 180 15.61 -19.14 6.48
CA LYS A 180 14.36 -19.42 5.75
C LYS A 180 14.19 -18.50 4.56
N GLY A 181 14.44 -17.19 4.74
CA GLY A 181 14.37 -16.22 3.65
C GLY A 181 15.31 -16.56 2.48
N LYS A 182 16.55 -16.95 2.80
CA LYS A 182 17.51 -17.40 1.78
C LYS A 182 17.01 -18.67 1.06
N ALA A 183 16.55 -19.67 1.81
CA ALA A 183 16.05 -20.91 1.21
C ALA A 183 14.84 -20.66 0.29
N THR A 184 13.94 -19.74 0.66
CA THR A 184 12.82 -19.34 -0.20
C THR A 184 13.31 -18.65 -1.48
N LEU A 185 14.26 -17.73 -1.39
CA LEU A 185 14.83 -17.07 -2.57
C LEU A 185 15.54 -18.08 -3.50
N ASP A 186 16.37 -18.96 -2.94
CA ASP A 186 17.05 -20.02 -3.70
C ASP A 186 16.02 -20.91 -4.45
N ALA A 187 14.91 -21.26 -3.79
CA ALA A 187 13.85 -22.07 -4.38
C ALA A 187 13.12 -21.34 -5.52
N ILE A 188 12.83 -20.04 -5.37
CA ILE A 188 12.22 -19.21 -6.43
C ILE A 188 13.16 -19.14 -7.64
N ASN A 189 14.45 -18.88 -7.41
CA ASN A 189 15.43 -18.78 -8.48
C ASN A 189 15.62 -20.11 -9.22
N ALA A 190 15.55 -21.23 -8.51
CA ALA A 190 15.60 -22.56 -9.14
C ALA A 190 14.39 -22.87 -10.03
N MET A 191 13.25 -22.17 -9.90
CA MET A 191 12.10 -22.32 -10.80
C MET A 191 12.26 -21.54 -12.11
N LEU A 192 13.21 -20.60 -12.17
CA LEU A 192 13.48 -19.76 -13.35
C LEU A 192 14.52 -20.39 -14.29
N THR A 193 15.25 -21.40 -13.82
CA THR A 193 16.33 -22.11 -14.53
C THR A 193 15.95 -23.55 -14.80
#